data_AF-A0A7S2YC83-F1
#
_entry.id   AF-A0A7S2YC83-F1
#
_cell.length_a   1.000
_cell.length_b   1.000
_cell.length_c   1.000
_cell.angle_alpha   90.00
_cell.angle_beta   90.00
_cell.angle_gamma   90.00
#
_symmetry.space_group_name_H-M   'P 1'
#
loop_
_entity.id
_entity.type
_entity.pdbx_description
1 polymer ?
#
loop_
_entity_poly.entity_id
_entity_poly.type
_entity_poly.pdbx_seq_one_letter_code
_entity_poly.pdbx_strand_id
1 'polypeptide(L)'
;PKAKADNGQGMLSSIGKSISKRSTQLREGASRMVANKTMVSRAEKAVGECIPLVTEEIGVEMSISKRFQQGPVFVLEVDMKGCDLLELLDKVLGEESARHYRNIKEGLENLDLPIAKEAFIKEILPKVRKGMMDKMSEIVPEKMKLKKNYADLEIQCVALEDAEEAKWLYNFLAFMEEMK
;
A
#
# COMPACT_ATOMS: atom_id res chain seq x y z
N PRO A 1 69.36 21.63 -38.22
CA PRO A 1 68.67 20.32 -38.19
C PRO A 1 68.88 19.59 -36.85
N LYS A 2 67.84 19.55 -36.00
CA LYS A 2 67.54 18.42 -35.08
C LYS A 2 66.13 18.61 -34.52
N ALA A 3 65.36 17.55 -34.65
CA ALA A 3 63.91 17.48 -34.57
C ALA A 3 63.38 17.51 -33.12
N LYS A 4 62.23 18.17 -32.94
CA LYS A 4 61.37 18.02 -31.77
C LYS A 4 60.57 16.72 -31.93
N ALA A 5 60.74 15.79 -31.00
CA ALA A 5 59.87 14.65 -30.82
C ALA A 5 58.83 15.01 -29.75
N ASP A 6 57.58 15.18 -30.18
CA ASP A 6 56.43 15.23 -29.28
C ASP A 6 55.22 14.64 -30.01
N ASN A 7 54.66 13.59 -29.41
CA ASN A 7 53.29 13.06 -29.57
C ASN A 7 53.26 11.54 -29.44
N GLY A 8 52.84 11.06 -28.26
CA GLY A 8 52.52 9.64 -28.06
C GLY A 8 51.81 9.31 -26.74
N GLN A 9 51.85 10.19 -25.72
CA GLN A 9 51.31 9.87 -24.40
C GLN A 9 49.84 10.26 -24.16
N GLY A 10 49.17 10.96 -25.08
CA GLY A 10 47.81 11.45 -24.87
C GLY A 10 46.68 10.42 -25.04
N MET A 11 46.85 9.41 -25.91
CA MET A 11 45.74 8.58 -26.38
C MET A 11 45.38 7.41 -25.44
N LEU A 12 46.35 6.86 -24.69
CA LEU A 12 46.12 5.72 -23.80
C LEU A 12 45.44 6.11 -22.48
N SER A 13 45.60 7.36 -22.01
CA SER A 13 44.97 7.82 -20.76
C SER A 13 43.46 8.09 -20.89
N SER A 14 42.98 8.37 -22.10
CA SER A 14 41.57 8.67 -22.39
C SER A 14 40.70 7.41 -22.45
N ILE A 15 41.26 6.30 -22.95
CA ILE A 15 40.57 5.01 -23.04
C ILE A 15 40.36 4.41 -21.64
N GLY A 16 41.37 4.48 -20.75
CA GLY A 16 41.26 3.99 -19.37
C GLY A 16 40.23 4.72 -18.52
N LYS A 17 40.10 6.05 -18.67
CA LYS A 17 39.08 6.85 -17.96
C LYS A 17 37.65 6.59 -18.46
N SER A 18 37.50 6.23 -19.74
CA SER A 18 36.19 5.97 -20.36
C SER A 18 35.66 4.57 -20.04
N ILE A 19 36.54 3.57 -19.93
CA ILE A 19 36.19 2.21 -19.47
C ILE A 19 35.83 2.22 -17.97
N SER A 20 36.55 2.99 -17.16
CA SER A 20 36.24 3.18 -15.74
C SER A 20 34.86 3.82 -15.51
N LYS A 21 34.46 4.84 -16.29
CA LYS A 21 33.13 5.47 -16.11
C LYS A 21 31.97 4.57 -16.55
N ARG A 22 32.13 3.76 -17.60
CA ARG A 22 31.11 2.79 -18.04
C ARG A 22 30.95 1.62 -17.06
N SER A 23 32.02 1.15 -16.44
CA SER A 23 31.94 0.05 -15.46
C SER A 23 31.30 0.49 -14.14
N THR A 24 31.50 1.74 -13.70
CA THR A 24 30.81 2.30 -12.52
C THR A 24 29.31 2.47 -12.77
N GLN A 25 28.91 2.98 -13.94
CA GLN A 25 27.50 3.15 -14.30
C GLN A 25 26.75 1.80 -14.41
N LEU A 26 27.39 0.76 -14.96
CA LEU A 26 26.81 -0.58 -15.03
C LEU A 26 26.72 -1.26 -13.65
N ARG A 27 27.70 -1.04 -12.76
CA ARG A 27 27.66 -1.53 -11.37
C ARG A 27 26.58 -0.84 -10.54
N GLU A 28 26.41 0.48 -10.69
CA GLU A 28 25.37 1.23 -9.98
C GLU A 28 23.96 0.84 -10.46
N GLY A 29 23.77 0.66 -11.77
CA GLY A 29 22.51 0.16 -12.33
C GLY A 29 22.14 -1.24 -11.86
N ALA A 30 23.11 -2.17 -11.86
CA ALA A 30 22.90 -3.54 -11.38
C ALA A 30 22.64 -3.59 -9.86
N SER A 31 23.39 -2.83 -9.05
CA SER A 31 23.18 -2.75 -7.60
C SER A 31 21.82 -2.14 -7.24
N ARG A 32 21.36 -1.11 -7.95
CA ARG A 32 20.01 -0.54 -7.77
C ARG A 32 18.91 -1.53 -8.14
N MET A 33 19.09 -2.28 -9.22
CA MET A 33 18.11 -3.28 -9.66
C MET A 33 17.99 -4.45 -8.67
N VAL A 34 19.13 -4.89 -8.09
CA VAL A 34 19.15 -5.94 -7.05
C VAL A 34 18.54 -5.41 -5.76
N ALA A 35 18.87 -4.18 -5.33
CA ALA A 35 18.29 -3.55 -4.14
C ALA A 35 16.77 -3.36 -4.27
N ASN A 36 16.27 -2.95 -5.44
CA ASN A 36 14.82 -2.82 -5.65
C ASN A 36 14.10 -4.16 -5.60
N LYS A 37 14.67 -5.22 -6.21
CA LYS A 37 14.06 -6.57 -6.14
C LYS A 37 14.03 -7.12 -4.72
N THR A 38 15.09 -6.90 -3.93
CA THR A 38 15.13 -7.35 -2.53
C THR A 38 14.18 -6.54 -1.64
N MET A 39 14.05 -5.23 -1.85
CA MET A 39 13.07 -4.40 -1.11
C MET A 39 11.62 -4.81 -1.40
N VAL A 40 11.26 -5.00 -2.68
CA VAL A 40 9.90 -5.43 -3.06
C VAL A 40 9.55 -6.80 -2.47
N SER A 41 10.49 -7.76 -2.50
CA SER A 41 10.26 -9.08 -1.90
C SER A 41 10.09 -9.01 -0.38
N ARG A 42 10.83 -8.12 0.30
CA ARG A 42 10.68 -7.89 1.75
C ARG A 42 9.34 -7.25 2.09
N ALA A 43 8.91 -6.26 1.30
CA ALA A 43 7.61 -5.63 1.46
C ALA A 43 6.46 -6.63 1.28
N GLU A 44 6.53 -7.50 0.27
CA GLU A 44 5.51 -8.53 0.04
C GLU A 44 5.39 -9.51 1.21
N LYS A 45 6.53 -9.98 1.76
CA LYS A 45 6.54 -10.83 2.95
C LYS A 45 5.99 -10.11 4.18
N ALA A 46 6.39 -8.85 4.37
CA ALA A 46 5.92 -8.04 5.48
C ALA A 46 4.39 -7.87 5.43
N VAL A 47 3.81 -7.64 4.25
CA VAL A 47 2.36 -7.51 4.09
C VAL A 47 1.68 -8.83 4.45
N GLY A 48 2.16 -9.95 3.91
CA GLY A 48 1.64 -11.30 4.23
C GLY A 48 1.66 -11.63 5.72
N GLU A 49 2.72 -11.24 6.42
CA GLU A 49 2.87 -11.48 7.86
C GLU A 49 2.09 -10.49 8.75
N CYS A 50 1.77 -9.30 8.23
CA CYS A 50 1.03 -8.27 8.93
C CYS A 50 -0.47 -8.58 8.95
N ILE A 51 -1.00 -9.14 7.87
CA ILE A 51 -2.43 -9.42 7.69
C ILE A 51 -3.04 -10.16 8.90
N PRO A 52 -2.50 -11.30 9.39
CA PRO A 52 -3.10 -12.01 10.52
C PRO A 52 -3.13 -11.20 11.81
N LEU A 53 -2.13 -10.33 12.04
CA LEU A 53 -2.05 -9.49 13.22
C LEU A 53 -3.12 -8.39 13.20
N VAL A 54 -3.38 -7.82 12.02
CA VAL A 54 -4.44 -6.84 11.83
C VAL A 54 -5.81 -7.49 11.99
N THR A 55 -6.00 -8.69 11.45
CA THR A 55 -7.24 -9.47 11.60
C THR A 55 -7.52 -9.80 13.08
N GLU A 56 -6.51 -10.19 13.85
CA GLU A 56 -6.63 -10.47 15.28
C GLU A 56 -7.01 -9.22 16.10
N GLU A 57 -6.39 -8.07 15.80
CA GLU A 57 -6.69 -6.82 16.51
C GLU A 57 -8.06 -6.24 16.17
N ILE A 58 -8.43 -6.28 14.88
CA ILE A 58 -9.76 -5.85 14.45
C ILE A 58 -10.81 -6.85 14.94
N GLY A 59 -10.45 -8.10 15.22
CA GLY A 59 -11.35 -9.13 15.74
C GLY A 59 -12.46 -9.47 14.76
N VAL A 60 -12.14 -9.45 13.47
CA VAL A 60 -13.06 -9.67 12.36
C VAL A 60 -12.40 -10.64 11.40
N GLU A 61 -13.15 -11.61 10.88
CA GLU A 61 -12.64 -12.51 9.84
C GLU A 61 -12.48 -11.75 8.52
N MET A 62 -11.24 -11.59 8.08
CA MET A 62 -10.90 -10.86 6.84
C MET A 62 -10.04 -11.74 5.94
N SER A 63 -10.31 -11.70 4.65
CA SER A 63 -9.42 -12.22 3.62
C SER A 63 -8.82 -11.06 2.85
N ILE A 64 -7.48 -11.01 2.79
CA ILE A 64 -6.75 -9.97 2.07
C ILE A 64 -6.15 -10.61 0.81
N SER A 65 -6.51 -10.07 -0.35
CA SER A 65 -6.05 -10.54 -1.66
C SER A 65 -5.23 -9.45 -2.35
N LYS A 66 -4.10 -9.83 -2.97
CA LYS A 66 -3.28 -8.89 -3.75
C LYS A 66 -3.88 -8.76 -5.15
N ARG A 67 -4.40 -7.58 -5.49
CA ARG A 67 -5.01 -7.32 -6.81
C ARG A 67 -4.00 -6.83 -7.84
N PHE A 68 -3.02 -6.05 -7.41
CA PHE A 68 -2.03 -5.47 -8.31
C PHE A 68 -0.68 -5.29 -7.61
N GLN A 69 0.40 -5.42 -8.39
CA GLN A 69 1.75 -5.12 -7.96
C GLN A 69 2.58 -4.62 -9.13
N GLN A 70 3.19 -3.44 -8.97
CA GLN A 70 4.18 -2.93 -9.91
C GLN A 70 5.28 -2.20 -9.15
N GLY A 71 6.48 -2.80 -9.12
CA GLY A 71 7.60 -2.27 -8.35
C GLY A 71 7.23 -2.17 -6.87
N PRO A 72 7.37 -1.00 -6.23
CA PRO A 72 7.07 -0.80 -4.82
C PRO A 72 5.58 -0.60 -4.51
N VAL A 73 4.71 -0.52 -5.53
CA VAL A 73 3.28 -0.28 -5.34
C VAL A 73 2.53 -1.61 -5.26
N PHE A 74 1.69 -1.73 -4.23
CA PHE A 74 0.81 -2.87 -3.99
C PHE A 74 -0.63 -2.37 -3.86
N VAL A 75 -1.57 -3.04 -4.51
CA VAL A 75 -3.01 -2.87 -4.28
C VAL A 75 -3.53 -4.13 -3.61
N LEU A 76 -4.14 -3.94 -2.45
CA LEU A 76 -4.71 -5.00 -1.64
C LEU A 76 -6.22 -4.81 -1.60
N GLU A 77 -6.96 -5.86 -1.93
CA GLU A 77 -8.38 -5.94 -1.67
C GLU A 77 -8.58 -6.66 -0.34
N VAL A 78 -9.53 -6.16 0.43
CA VAL A 78 -9.86 -6.70 1.74
C VAL A 78 -11.33 -7.08 1.72
N ASP A 79 -11.58 -8.38 1.83
CA ASP A 79 -12.92 -8.95 1.94
C ASP A 79 -13.19 -9.29 3.40
N MET A 80 -14.27 -8.73 3.95
CA MET A 80 -14.72 -9.00 5.31
C MET A 80 -15.83 -10.04 5.29
N LYS A 81 -15.73 -11.08 6.13
CA LYS A 81 -16.75 -12.14 6.25
C LYS A 81 -17.33 -12.18 7.67
N GLY A 82 -18.63 -12.44 7.74
CA GLY A 82 -19.30 -12.81 8.99
C GLY A 82 -19.34 -11.75 10.09
N CYS A 83 -19.19 -10.47 9.75
CA CYS A 83 -19.13 -9.39 10.75
C CYS A 83 -20.50 -8.83 11.08
N ASP A 84 -20.77 -8.57 12.36
CA ASP A 84 -21.92 -7.76 12.76
C ASP A 84 -21.63 -6.27 12.52
N LEU A 85 -22.57 -5.59 11.85
CA LEU A 85 -22.46 -4.17 11.52
C LEU A 85 -22.39 -3.30 12.78
N LEU A 86 -23.02 -3.72 13.88
CA LEU A 86 -22.94 -3.03 15.17
C LEU A 86 -21.53 -3.05 15.76
N GLU A 87 -20.88 -4.21 15.75
CA GLU A 87 -19.51 -4.36 16.25
C GLU A 87 -18.51 -3.57 15.41
N LEU A 88 -18.72 -3.55 14.09
CA LEU A 88 -17.91 -2.75 13.18
C LEU A 88 -18.08 -1.24 13.44
N LEU A 89 -19.32 -0.79 13.65
CA LEU A 89 -19.63 0.59 13.98
C LEU A 89 -18.92 1.04 15.25
N ASP A 90 -18.97 0.21 16.30
CA ASP A 90 -18.32 0.52 17.58
C ASP A 90 -16.81 0.66 17.41
N LYS A 91 -16.19 -0.29 16.69
CA LYS A 91 -14.73 -0.29 16.46
C LYS A 91 -14.23 0.85 15.57
N VAL A 92 -15.06 1.36 14.67
CA VAL A 92 -14.65 2.32 13.63
C VAL A 92 -15.10 3.74 13.95
N LEU A 93 -16.37 3.91 14.35
CA LEU A 93 -17.01 5.21 14.57
C LEU A 93 -17.28 5.48 16.06
N GLY A 94 -16.98 4.52 16.94
CA GLY A 94 -17.13 4.63 18.39
C GLY A 94 -18.49 4.22 18.93
N GLU A 95 -18.54 4.03 20.25
CA GLU A 95 -19.69 3.52 20.99
C GLU A 95 -20.95 4.36 20.81
N GLU A 96 -20.81 5.68 20.73
CA GLU A 96 -21.94 6.59 20.56
C GLU A 96 -22.63 6.39 19.20
N SER A 97 -21.85 6.21 18.13
CA SER A 97 -22.36 5.93 16.79
C SER A 97 -23.05 4.56 16.74
N ALA A 98 -22.46 3.55 17.38
CA ALA A 98 -23.05 2.22 17.48
C ALA A 98 -24.37 2.23 18.25
N ARG A 99 -24.45 2.99 19.35
CA ARG A 99 -25.67 3.17 20.15
C ARG A 99 -26.76 3.88 19.36
N HIS A 100 -26.43 4.95 18.63
CA HIS A 100 -27.40 5.63 17.76
C HIS A 100 -27.94 4.68 16.68
N TYR A 101 -27.07 3.90 16.04
CA TYR A 101 -27.48 2.90 15.06
C TYR A 101 -28.42 1.85 15.66
N ARG A 102 -28.07 1.31 16.85
CA ARG A 102 -28.91 0.32 17.56
C ARG A 102 -30.30 0.87 17.82
N ASN A 103 -30.40 2.07 18.38
CA ASN A 103 -31.67 2.70 18.72
C ASN A 103 -32.56 2.92 17.48
N ILE A 104 -31.97 3.36 16.36
CA ILE A 104 -32.71 3.57 15.11
C ILE A 104 -33.17 2.23 14.54
N LYS A 105 -32.28 1.21 14.50
CA LYS A 105 -32.62 -0.13 14.03
C LYS A 105 -33.75 -0.75 14.84
N GLU A 106 -33.68 -0.69 16.17
CA GLU A 106 -34.72 -1.19 17.07
C GLU A 106 -36.04 -0.41 16.89
N GLY A 107 -35.97 0.91 16.74
CA GLY A 107 -37.15 1.73 16.45
C GLY A 107 -37.83 1.35 15.14
N LEU A 108 -37.07 1.12 14.07
CA LEU A 108 -37.59 0.69 12.77
C LEU A 108 -38.16 -0.73 12.79
N GLU A 109 -37.55 -1.63 13.58
CA GLU A 109 -38.06 -2.99 13.80
C GLU A 109 -39.37 -2.97 14.59
N ASN A 110 -39.47 -2.16 15.64
CA ASN A 110 -40.69 -2.03 16.45
C ASN A 110 -41.87 -1.40 15.69
N LEU A 111 -41.58 -0.55 14.70
CA LEU A 111 -42.59 0.07 13.84
C LEU A 111 -42.96 -0.78 12.62
N ASP A 112 -42.35 -1.96 12.46
CA ASP A 112 -42.53 -2.86 11.32
C ASP A 112 -42.29 -2.16 9.96
N LEU A 113 -41.19 -1.39 9.87
CA LEU A 113 -40.80 -0.64 8.67
C LEU A 113 -39.56 -1.25 7.98
N PRO A 114 -39.69 -2.43 7.35
CA PRO A 114 -38.55 -3.16 6.77
C PRO A 114 -37.85 -2.39 5.64
N ILE A 115 -38.62 -1.66 4.81
CA ILE A 115 -38.08 -0.86 3.70
C ILE A 115 -37.17 0.27 4.21
N ALA A 116 -37.59 0.96 5.28
CA ALA A 116 -36.81 2.03 5.88
C ALA A 116 -35.54 1.49 6.55
N LYS A 117 -35.63 0.32 7.18
CA LYS A 117 -34.46 -0.38 7.75
C LYS A 117 -33.43 -0.72 6.68
N GLU A 118 -33.85 -1.28 5.54
CA GLU A 118 -32.93 -1.59 4.44
C GLU A 118 -32.28 -0.32 3.85
N ALA A 119 -33.05 0.75 3.67
CA ALA A 119 -32.52 2.03 3.20
C ALA A 119 -31.48 2.60 4.15
N PHE A 120 -31.75 2.54 5.46
CA PHE A 120 -30.83 3.00 6.49
C PHE A 120 -29.52 2.19 6.54
N ILE A 121 -29.62 0.85 6.44
CA ILE A 121 -28.43 -0.02 6.37
C ILE A 121 -27.58 0.33 5.14
N LYS A 122 -28.20 0.54 3.97
CA LYS A 122 -27.50 0.93 2.74
C LYS A 122 -26.78 2.27 2.86
N GLU A 123 -27.28 3.20 3.67
CA GLU A 123 -26.63 4.50 3.89
C GLU A 123 -25.42 4.39 4.84
N ILE A 124 -25.47 3.48 5.80
CA ILE A 124 -24.43 3.32 6.83
C ILE A 124 -23.26 2.46 6.37
N LEU A 125 -23.52 1.43 5.57
CA LEU A 125 -22.49 0.51 5.09
C LEU A 125 -21.28 1.23 4.42
N PRO A 126 -21.47 2.24 3.55
CA PRO A 126 -20.35 3.00 2.99
C PRO A 126 -19.51 3.72 4.05
N LYS A 127 -20.15 4.30 5.08
CA LYS A 127 -19.46 5.02 6.16
C LYS A 127 -18.59 4.07 6.98
N VAL A 128 -19.12 2.89 7.30
CA VAL A 128 -18.40 1.85 8.03
C VAL A 128 -17.25 1.30 7.20
N ARG A 129 -17.48 1.04 5.90
CA ARG A 129 -16.43 0.59 4.98
C ARG A 129 -15.27 1.58 4.94
N LYS A 130 -15.57 2.86 4.74
CA LYS A 130 -14.56 3.92 4.68
C LYS A 130 -13.75 3.99 5.97
N GLY A 131 -14.41 4.07 7.12
CA GLY A 131 -13.68 4.13 8.38
C GLY A 131 -12.86 2.85 8.67
N MET A 132 -13.30 1.68 8.20
CA MET A 132 -12.49 0.46 8.30
C MET A 132 -11.24 0.55 7.41
N MET A 133 -11.38 1.06 6.18
CA MET A 133 -10.23 1.27 5.28
C MET A 133 -9.25 2.28 5.88
N ASP A 134 -9.74 3.37 6.45
CA ASP A 134 -8.91 4.38 7.12
C ASP A 134 -8.16 3.75 8.31
N LYS A 135 -8.86 3.01 9.18
CA LYS A 135 -8.25 2.31 10.31
C LYS A 135 -7.20 1.28 9.88
N MET A 136 -7.47 0.55 8.81
CA MET A 136 -6.49 -0.37 8.23
C MET A 136 -5.25 0.35 7.69
N SER A 137 -5.44 1.52 7.08
CA SER A 137 -4.33 2.32 6.56
C SER A 137 -3.39 2.83 7.67
N GLU A 138 -3.89 2.93 8.90
CA GLU A 138 -3.09 3.29 10.08
C GLU A 138 -2.43 2.04 10.71
N ILE A 139 -3.21 0.98 10.95
CA ILE A 139 -2.74 -0.21 11.68
C ILE A 139 -1.70 -0.99 10.86
N VAL A 140 -1.88 -1.13 9.54
CA VAL A 140 -0.97 -1.95 8.71
C VAL A 140 0.47 -1.43 8.78
N PRO A 141 0.76 -0.13 8.51
CA PRO A 141 2.11 0.41 8.67
C PRO A 141 2.67 0.25 10.09
N GLU A 142 1.86 0.45 11.12
CA GLU A 142 2.29 0.30 12.52
C GLU A 142 2.74 -1.12 12.83
N LYS A 143 1.94 -2.13 12.44
CA LYS A 143 2.27 -3.54 12.68
C LYS A 143 3.47 -4.00 11.89
N MET A 144 3.66 -3.49 10.67
CA MET A 144 4.86 -3.79 9.88
C MET A 144 6.13 -3.27 10.56
N LYS A 145 6.08 -2.08 11.18
CA LYS A 145 7.22 -1.49 11.90
C LYS A 145 7.62 -2.25 13.17
N LEU A 146 6.68 -2.93 13.83
CA LEU A 146 6.98 -3.74 15.02
C LEU A 146 7.93 -4.91 14.73
N LYS A 147 8.00 -5.37 13.46
CA LYS A 147 8.89 -6.43 13.05
C LYS A 147 10.27 -5.86 12.73
N LYS A 148 11.28 -6.23 13.52
CA LYS A 148 12.69 -5.80 13.35
C LYS A 148 13.22 -5.97 11.91
N ASN A 149 12.73 -6.95 11.17
CA ASN A 149 13.17 -7.24 9.80
C ASN A 149 12.61 -6.26 8.75
N TYR A 150 11.70 -5.36 9.12
CA TYR A 150 11.01 -4.44 8.21
C TYR A 150 11.05 -2.98 8.70
N ALA A 151 11.77 -2.69 9.78
CA ALA A 151 11.83 -1.35 10.38
C ALA A 151 12.49 -0.29 9.48
N ASP A 152 13.26 -0.72 8.48
CA ASP A 152 13.89 0.12 7.45
C ASP A 152 12.98 0.38 6.24
N LEU A 153 11.78 -0.22 6.18
CA LEU A 153 10.81 0.03 5.13
C LEU A 153 9.92 1.22 5.51
N GLU A 154 9.95 2.26 4.68
CA GLU A 154 8.96 3.34 4.74
C GLU A 154 7.71 2.90 3.98
N ILE A 155 6.62 2.68 4.71
CA ILE A 155 5.37 2.17 4.16
C ILE A 155 4.29 3.21 4.37
N GLN A 156 3.68 3.63 3.27
CA GLN A 156 2.52 4.49 3.27
C GLN A 156 1.33 3.69 2.74
N CYS A 157 0.30 3.54 3.57
CA CYS A 157 -0.98 3.00 3.15
C CYS A 157 -1.96 4.15 2.95
N VAL A 158 -2.73 4.10 1.87
CA VAL A 158 -3.75 5.10 1.56
C VAL A 158 -5.05 4.35 1.31
N ALA A 159 -6.10 4.71 2.06
CA ALA A 159 -7.45 4.24 1.80
C ALA A 159 -8.02 5.01 0.60
N LEU A 160 -8.41 4.30 -0.45
CA LEU A 160 -9.02 4.88 -1.66
C LEU A 160 -10.29 4.11 -2.00
N GLU A 161 -11.36 4.82 -2.35
CA GLU A 161 -12.55 4.18 -2.94
C GLU A 161 -12.24 3.72 -4.38
N ASP A 162 -12.97 2.72 -4.89
CA ASP A 162 -12.72 2.09 -6.21
C ASP A 162 -12.50 3.12 -7.35
N ALA A 163 -13.28 4.20 -7.37
CA ALA A 163 -13.17 5.26 -8.36
C ALA A 163 -11.88 6.10 -8.21
N GLU A 164 -11.47 6.35 -6.98
CA GLU A 164 -10.25 7.09 -6.65
C GLU A 164 -9.01 6.23 -6.88
N GLU A 165 -9.09 4.94 -6.52
CA GLU A 165 -8.05 3.94 -6.77
C GLU A 165 -7.73 3.87 -8.25
N ALA A 166 -8.74 3.71 -9.11
CA ALA A 166 -8.55 3.65 -10.54
C ALA A 166 -7.84 4.92 -11.06
N LYS A 167 -8.33 6.10 -10.65
CA LYS A 167 -7.73 7.38 -11.06
C LYS A 167 -6.27 7.51 -10.59
N TRP A 168 -6.00 7.12 -9.34
CA TRP A 168 -4.67 7.13 -8.78
C TRP A 168 -3.73 6.17 -9.54
N LEU A 169 -4.21 4.96 -9.82
CA LEU A 169 -3.44 3.94 -10.52
C LEU A 169 -3.13 4.37 -11.96
N TYR A 170 -4.09 4.94 -12.69
CA TYR A 170 -3.84 5.47 -14.04
C TYR A 170 -2.82 6.60 -14.04
N ASN A 171 -2.90 7.53 -13.08
CA ASN A 171 -1.91 8.61 -12.94
C ASN A 171 -0.51 8.05 -12.63
N PHE A 172 -0.43 7.05 -11.76
CA PHE A 172 0.82 6.38 -11.43
C PHE A 172 1.42 5.65 -12.64
N LEU A 173 0.60 4.94 -13.41
CA LEU A 173 1.04 4.25 -14.63
C LEU A 173 1.56 5.23 -15.68
N ALA A 174 0.86 6.34 -15.90
CA ALA A 174 1.30 7.39 -16.83
C ALA A 174 2.65 8.00 -16.39
N PHE A 175 2.80 8.33 -15.10
CA PHE A 175 4.06 8.80 -14.55
C PHE A 175 5.20 7.80 -14.76
N MET A 176 4.94 6.51 -14.56
CA MET A 176 5.93 5.45 -14.78
C MET A 176 6.32 5.27 -16.24
N GLU A 177 5.43 5.59 -17.19
CA GLU A 177 5.77 5.59 -18.63
C GLU A 177 6.65 6.78 -19.00
N GLU A 178 6.41 7.96 -18.43
CA GLU A 178 7.25 9.16 -18.65
C GLU A 178 8.67 9.01 -18.08
N MET A 179 8.84 8.19 -17.04
CA MET A 179 10.15 7.93 -16.42
C MET A 179 10.99 6.84 -17.11
N LYS A 180 10.44 6.13 -18.11
CA LYS A 180 11.17 5.12 -18.90
C LYS A 180 11.98 5.74 -20.03
#